data_AF-A0A4P6JYM9-F1
#
_entry.id   AF-A0A4P6JYM9-F1
#
_cell.length_a   1.000
_cell.length_b   1.000
_cell.length_c   1.000
_cell.angle_alpha   90.00
_cell.angle_beta   90.00
_cell.angle_gamma   90.00
#
_symmetry.space_group_name_H-M   'P 1'
#
loop_
_entity.id
_entity.type
_entity.pdbx_description
1 polymer ?
#
loop_
_entity_poly.entity_id
_entity_poly.type
_entity_poly.pdbx_seq_one_letter_code
_entity_poly.pdbx_strand_id
1 'polypeptide(L)'
;MKNWQKVDIANQPTQPLLASKTDQFHEYLNKHGLTHLAIARCAHVPSITVWSIDHKLAVTPTHAQQVREALHRLTGETYNFPIDTIGPEGRRREWKQR
;
A
#
# COMPACT_ATOMS: atom_id res chain seq x y z
N MET A 1 25.76 -18.09 -41.04
CA MET A 1 25.25 -16.74 -40.69
C MET A 1 23.80 -16.89 -40.23
N LYS A 2 23.49 -16.57 -38.97
CA LYS A 2 22.15 -16.77 -38.38
C LYS A 2 21.48 -15.40 -38.28
N ASN A 3 20.44 -15.17 -39.07
CA ASN A 3 19.67 -13.93 -39.10
C ASN A 3 18.85 -13.83 -37.81
N TRP A 4 19.23 -12.90 -36.93
CA TRP A 4 18.41 -12.49 -35.79
C TRP A 4 17.38 -11.49 -36.32
N GLN A 5 16.17 -11.96 -36.64
CA GLN A 5 15.05 -11.05 -36.87
C GLN A 5 14.82 -10.24 -35.60
N LYS A 6 14.95 -8.90 -35.72
CA LYS A 6 14.52 -7.94 -34.71
C LYS A 6 13.06 -8.21 -34.38
N VAL A 7 12.78 -8.77 -33.22
CA VAL A 7 11.42 -8.86 -32.69
C VAL A 7 10.99 -7.45 -32.34
N ASP A 8 10.04 -6.91 -33.09
CA ASP A 8 9.43 -5.61 -32.82
C ASP A 8 8.52 -5.75 -31.59
N ILE A 9 8.96 -5.20 -30.46
CA ILE A 9 8.27 -5.29 -29.17
C ILE A 9 6.99 -4.44 -29.17
N ALA A 10 6.85 -3.47 -30.08
CA ALA A 10 5.71 -2.57 -30.11
C ALA A 10 4.40 -3.25 -30.53
N ASN A 11 4.48 -4.39 -31.22
CA ASN A 11 3.33 -5.18 -31.65
C ASN A 11 3.01 -6.38 -30.75
N GLN A 12 3.61 -6.45 -29.55
CA GLN A 12 3.21 -7.49 -28.60
C GLN A 12 1.81 -7.16 -28.03
N PRO A 13 0.85 -8.12 -28.07
CA PRO A 13 -0.45 -7.91 -27.45
C PRO A 13 -0.25 -7.75 -25.94
N THR A 14 -0.34 -6.52 -25.45
CA THR A 14 -0.29 -6.23 -24.02
C THR A 14 -1.64 -6.57 -23.41
N GLN A 15 -1.68 -7.51 -22.48
CA GLN A 15 -2.86 -7.76 -21.68
C GLN A 15 -3.10 -6.53 -20.79
N PRO A 16 -4.32 -5.98 -20.73
CA PRO A 16 -4.61 -4.89 -19.79
C PRO A 16 -4.31 -5.40 -18.38
N LEU A 17 -3.55 -4.60 -17.61
CA LEU A 17 -3.36 -4.87 -16.19
C LEU A 17 -4.75 -4.97 -15.56
N LEU A 18 -5.10 -6.16 -15.07
CA LEU A 18 -6.30 -6.36 -14.27
C LEU A 18 -6.29 -5.28 -13.20
N ALA A 19 -7.31 -4.41 -13.20
CA ALA A 19 -7.50 -3.41 -12.17
C ALA A 19 -7.47 -4.15 -10.83
N SER A 20 -6.35 -4.04 -10.13
CA SER A 20 -6.22 -4.64 -8.81
C SER A 20 -7.33 -4.03 -7.97
N LYS A 21 -8.09 -4.88 -7.27
CA LYS A 21 -9.17 -4.46 -6.37
C LYS A 21 -8.73 -3.20 -5.65
N THR A 22 -9.43 -2.09 -5.89
CA THR A 22 -8.98 -0.78 -5.43
C THR A 22 -8.73 -0.84 -3.93
N ASP A 23 -7.52 -0.45 -3.52
CA ASP A 23 -7.11 -0.51 -2.13
C ASP A 23 -7.93 0.49 -1.32
N GLN A 24 -8.72 0.01 -0.36
CA GLN A 24 -9.60 0.85 0.49
C GLN A 24 -8.85 2.00 1.19
N PHE A 25 -7.55 1.82 1.45
CA PHE A 25 -6.71 2.88 2.00
C PHE A 25 -6.46 3.97 0.96
N HIS A 26 -6.04 3.57 -0.25
CA HIS A 26 -5.83 4.47 -1.37
C HIS A 26 -7.08 5.26 -1.76
N GLU A 27 -8.24 4.60 -1.83
CA GLU A 27 -9.51 5.27 -2.09
C GLU A 27 -9.85 6.30 -1.02
N TYR A 28 -9.61 5.97 0.26
CA TYR A 28 -9.81 6.92 1.35
C TYR A 28 -8.89 8.14 1.23
N LEU A 29 -7.62 7.94 0.86
CA LEU A 29 -6.69 9.05 0.65
C LEU A 29 -7.16 9.96 -0.48
N ASN A 30 -7.56 9.39 -1.61
CA ASN A 30 -8.03 10.13 -2.78
C ASN A 30 -9.33 10.89 -2.47
N LYS A 31 -10.29 10.27 -1.77
CA LYS A 31 -11.54 10.92 -1.32
C LYS A 31 -11.26 12.19 -0.50
N HIS A 32 -10.24 12.14 0.35
CA HIS A 32 -9.90 13.23 1.27
C HIS A 32 -8.75 14.13 0.78
N GLY A 33 -8.22 13.93 -0.43
CA GLY A 33 -7.10 14.69 -0.97
C GLY A 33 -5.82 14.59 -0.13
N LEU A 34 -5.62 13.48 0.58
CA LEU A 34 -4.48 13.29 1.47
C LEU A 34 -3.27 12.73 0.73
N THR A 35 -2.09 13.22 1.09
CA THR A 35 -0.82 12.65 0.62
C THR A 35 -0.19 11.79 1.71
N HIS A 36 0.58 10.77 1.32
CA HIS A 36 1.34 9.94 2.27
C HIS A 36 2.21 10.78 3.21
N LEU A 37 2.85 11.83 2.66
CA LEU A 37 3.72 12.72 3.42
C LEU A 37 2.97 13.52 4.48
N ALA A 38 1.78 14.05 4.17
CA ALA A 38 0.98 14.80 5.14
C ALA A 38 0.56 13.93 6.33
N ILE A 39 0.13 12.69 6.04
CA ILE A 39 -0.26 11.71 7.06
C ILE A 39 0.96 11.34 7.92
N ALA A 40 2.10 11.03 7.28
CA ALA A 40 3.32 10.65 7.98
C ALA A 40 3.79 11.74 8.95
N ARG A 41 3.75 13.00 8.52
CA ARG A 41 4.09 14.16 9.37
C ARG A 41 3.14 14.31 10.55
N CYS A 42 1.84 14.14 10.34
CA CYS A 42 0.83 14.23 11.41
C CYS A 42 0.92 13.05 12.40
N ALA A 43 1.21 11.86 11.90
CA ALA A 43 1.37 10.63 12.68
C ALA A 43 2.72 10.51 13.40
N HIS A 44 3.70 11.35 13.07
CA HIS A 44 5.08 11.22 13.52
C HIS A 44 5.71 9.84 13.19
N VAL A 45 5.41 9.32 12.00
CA VAL A 45 5.97 8.05 11.49
C VAL A 45 6.77 8.30 10.21
N PRO A 46 7.70 7.40 9.83
CA PRO A 46 8.36 7.47 8.53
C PRO A 46 7.36 7.42 7.36
N SER A 47 7.59 8.18 6.29
CA SER A 47 6.69 8.18 5.11
C SER A 47 6.53 6.79 4.48
N ILE A 48 7.57 5.95 4.56
CA ILE A 48 7.51 4.57 4.09
C ILE A 48 6.45 3.74 4.84
N THR A 49 6.14 4.07 6.10
CA THR A 49 5.08 3.39 6.86
C THR A 49 3.71 3.63 6.23
N VAL A 50 3.40 4.86 5.83
CA VAL A 50 2.11 5.18 5.18
C VAL A 50 2.04 4.55 3.78
N TRP A 51 3.14 4.60 3.04
CA TRP A 51 3.26 3.91 1.74
C TRP A 51 3.05 2.40 1.89
N SER A 52 3.63 1.76 2.92
CA SER A 52 3.45 0.35 3.22
C SER A 52 1.98 0.00 3.46
N ILE A 53 1.25 0.82 4.23
CA ILE A 53 -0.18 0.61 4.48
C ILE A 53 -0.99 0.71 3.18
N ASP A 54 -0.68 1.70 2.35
CA ASP A 54 -1.33 1.89 1.04
C ASP A 54 -1.14 0.67 0.11
N HIS A 55 0.01 -0.01 0.24
CA HIS A 55 0.38 -1.19 -0.55
C HIS A 55 0.15 -2.52 0.20
N LYS A 56 -0.70 -2.53 1.24
CA LYS A 56 -1.06 -3.75 2.01
C LYS A 56 0.12 -4.50 2.62
N LEU A 57 1.16 -3.77 2.98
CA LEU A 57 2.29 -4.28 3.75
C LEU A 57 2.03 -4.06 5.24
N ALA A 58 2.25 -5.11 6.02
CA ALA A 58 2.05 -5.05 7.46
C ALA A 58 3.02 -4.07 8.13
N VAL A 59 2.50 -3.29 9.08
CA VAL A 59 3.27 -2.35 9.91
C VAL A 59 3.18 -2.73 11.39
N THR A 60 3.92 -2.07 12.28
CA THR A 60 3.76 -2.33 13.72
C THR A 60 2.37 -1.87 14.19
N PRO A 61 1.78 -2.51 15.22
CA PRO A 61 0.52 -2.05 15.81
C PRO A 61 0.54 -0.59 16.24
N THR A 62 1.66 -0.13 16.82
CA THR A 62 1.86 1.28 17.19
C THR A 62 1.77 2.22 15.99
N HIS A 63 2.46 1.89 14.89
CA HIS A 63 2.39 2.70 13.67
C HIS A 63 0.99 2.71 13.06
N ALA A 64 0.30 1.56 13.03
CA ALA A 64 -1.07 1.48 12.55
C ALA A 64 -2.01 2.39 13.35
N GLN A 65 -1.87 2.39 14.68
CA GLN A 65 -2.66 3.25 15.57
C GLN A 65 -2.36 4.74 15.35
N GLN A 66 -1.08 5.12 15.30
CA GLN A 66 -0.67 6.52 15.03
C GLN A 66 -1.20 7.03 13.69
N VAL A 67 -1.20 6.18 12.65
CA VAL A 67 -1.77 6.53 11.35
C VAL A 67 -3.28 6.70 11.43
N ARG A 68 -4.02 5.83 12.13
CA ARG A 68 -5.47 6.01 12.34
C ARG A 68 -5.79 7.34 13.01
N GLU A 69 -5.07 7.66 14.07
CA GLU A 69 -5.26 8.92 14.82
C GLU A 69 -4.91 10.13 13.95
N ALA A 70 -3.88 10.04 13.10
CA ALA A 70 -3.55 11.10 12.15
C ALA A 70 -4.62 11.28 11.07
N LEU A 71 -5.14 10.19 10.51
CA LEU A 71 -6.25 10.26 9.55
C LEU A 71 -7.46 10.97 10.18
N HIS A 72 -7.85 10.56 11.39
CA HIS A 72 -8.96 11.20 12.08
C HIS A 72 -8.70 12.69 12.36
N ARG A 73 -7.49 13.06 12.78
CA ARG A 73 -7.12 14.47 12.99
C ARG A 73 -7.15 15.31 11.71
N LEU A 74 -6.78 14.72 10.57
CA LEU A 74 -6.72 15.43 9.28
C LEU A 74 -8.09 15.54 8.60
N THR A 75 -8.97 14.55 8.76
CA THR A 75 -10.25 14.49 8.04
C THR A 75 -11.47 14.75 8.91
N GLY A 76 -11.35 14.62 10.23
CA GLY A 76 -12.49 14.56 11.16
C GLY A 76 -13.27 13.25 11.09
N GLU A 77 -12.92 12.32 10.20
CA GLU A 77 -13.62 11.05 9.98
C GLU A 77 -12.79 9.86 10.49
N THR A 78 -13.43 8.89 11.13
CA THR A 78 -12.74 7.67 11.57
C THR A 78 -12.48 6.74 10.39
N TYR A 79 -11.21 6.37 10.18
CA TYR A 79 -10.86 5.30 9.24
C TYR A 79 -11.17 3.92 9.85
N ASN A 80 -12.22 3.26 9.36
CA ASN A 80 -12.76 2.01 9.95
C ASN A 80 -12.22 0.72 9.30
N PHE A 81 -11.51 0.81 8.19
CA PHE A 81 -10.99 -0.37 7.49
C PHE A 81 -9.76 -0.97 8.18
N PRO A 82 -9.46 -2.27 7.99
CA PRO A 82 -8.30 -2.90 8.59
C PRO A 82 -6.98 -2.32 8.03
N ILE A 83 -5.99 -2.22 8.93
CA ILE A 83 -4.58 -1.95 8.58
C ILE A 83 -3.83 -3.20 9.03
N ASP A 84 -3.13 -3.84 8.10
CA ASP A 84 -2.38 -5.05 8.40
C ASP A 84 -1.26 -4.75 9.39
N THR A 85 -1.18 -5.55 10.45
CA THR A 85 -0.17 -5.39 11.50
C THR A 85 0.72 -6.62 11.59
N ILE A 86 2.00 -6.39 11.86
CA ILE A 86 2.94 -7.43 12.21
C ILE A 86 2.49 -7.99 13.57
N GLY A 87 2.19 -9.29 13.62
CA GLY A 87 1.82 -9.95 14.87
C GLY A 87 2.96 -9.89 15.92
N PRO A 88 2.66 -10.20 17.20
CA PRO A 88 3.62 -10.07 18.30
C PRO A 88 4.92 -10.86 18.13
N GLU A 89 4.98 -11.82 17.21
CA GLU A 89 6.18 -12.64 16.96
C GLU A 89 7.13 -12.10 15.88
N GLY A 90 6.84 -10.97 15.23
CA GLY A 90 7.76 -10.36 14.25
C GLY A 90 8.10 -11.22 13.02
N ARG A 91 7.55 -12.43 12.90
CA ARG A 91 7.83 -13.35 11.80
C ARG A 91 6.73 -13.30 10.75
N ARG A 92 7.13 -12.89 9.54
CA ARG A 92 6.48 -13.22 8.28
C ARG A 92 6.09 -14.71 8.36
N ARG A 93 4.80 -15.05 8.26
CA ARG A 93 4.41 -16.46 8.12
C ARG A 93 5.01 -16.93 6.80
N GLU A 94 6.09 -17.70 6.85
CA GLU A 94 6.52 -18.52 5.73
C GLU A 94 5.37 -19.47 5.41
N TRP A 95 4.76 -19.26 4.24
CA TRP A 95 3.81 -20.21 3.68
C TRP A 95 4.59 -21.48 3.38
N LYS A 96 4.49 -22.49 4.25
CA LYS A 96 4.85 -23.87 3.88
C LYS A 96 3.89 -24.31 2.79
N GLN A 97 4.37 -24.35 1.55
CA GLN A 97 3.75 -25.14 0.50
C GLN A 97 3.71 -26.60 1.00
N ARG A 98 2.50 -27.16 1.08
CA ARG A 98 2.27 -28.60 1.20
C ARG A 98 2.05 -29.15 -0.19
#